data_AF-A0A0C3C8B6-F1
#
_entry.id   AF-A0A0C3C8B6-F1
#
_cell.length_a   1.000
_cell.length_b   1.000
_cell.length_c   1.000
_cell.angle_alpha   90.00
_cell.angle_beta   90.00
_cell.angle_gamma   90.00
#
_symmetry.space_group_name_H-M   'P 1'
#
loop_
_entity.id
_entity.type
_entity.pdbx_description
1 polymer ?
#
loop_
_entity_poly.entity_id
_entity_poly.type
_entity_poly.pdbx_seq_one_letter_code
_entity_poly.pdbx_strand_id
1 'polypeptide(L)'
;MSGVLKGSVMNAREGRNPFQFGEITGFPVGSRWKYRRDLCNDGVHAPTRGGIHGRSQVGTYSLVLSGGYEDDVDLGNELWVNLRSFHKL
;
A
#
# COMPACT_ATOMS: atom_id res chain seq x y z
N MET A 1 -22.98 -11.42 -0.03
CA MET A 1 -22.21 -11.70 1.20
C MET A 1 -21.01 -10.78 1.23
N SER A 2 -21.09 -9.67 1.97
CA SER A 2 -20.06 -8.63 2.00
C SER A 2 -18.97 -9.00 3.02
N GLY A 3 -17.85 -9.53 2.53
CA GLY A 3 -16.64 -9.67 3.33
C GLY A 3 -16.04 -8.30 3.60
N VAL A 4 -16.30 -7.74 4.79
CA VAL A 4 -15.59 -6.56 5.29
C VAL A 4 -14.16 -6.99 5.60
N LEU A 5 -13.19 -6.57 4.79
CA LEU A 5 -11.77 -6.81 5.07
C LEU A 5 -11.34 -5.97 6.29
N LYS A 6 -10.92 -6.67 7.34
CA LYS A 6 -10.36 -6.12 8.58
C LYS A 6 -9.03 -5.41 8.30
N GLY A 7 -9.13 -4.09 8.22
CA GLY A 7 -8.03 -3.14 8.33
C GLY A 7 -8.64 -1.76 8.10
N SER A 8 -8.88 -1.01 9.17
CA SER A 8 -9.52 0.31 9.09
C SER A 8 -8.75 1.20 8.12
N VAL A 9 -9.23 1.30 6.88
CA VAL A 9 -8.75 2.28 5.91
C VAL A 9 -9.17 3.63 6.47
N MET A 10 -8.21 4.42 6.91
CA MET A 10 -8.50 5.81 7.25
C MET A 10 -8.80 6.53 5.93
N ASN A 11 -9.76 7.45 5.96
CA ASN A 11 -10.07 8.25 4.78
C ASN A 11 -8.86 9.13 4.45
N ALA A 12 -8.45 9.12 3.19
CA ALA A 12 -7.44 10.05 2.68
C ALA A 12 -7.97 11.50 2.78
N ARG A 13 -7.08 12.47 2.64
CA ARG A 13 -7.46 13.89 2.55
C ARG A 13 -8.44 14.12 1.41
N GLU A 14 -9.27 15.15 1.56
CA GLU A 14 -10.19 15.57 0.51
C GLU A 14 -9.46 15.77 -0.83
N GLY A 15 -10.06 15.28 -1.92
CA GLY A 15 -9.44 15.28 -3.25
C GLY A 15 -8.44 14.15 -3.52
N ARG A 16 -8.17 13.26 -2.55
CA ARG A 16 -7.31 12.08 -2.77
C ARG A 16 -8.13 10.81 -2.99
N ASN A 17 -7.82 10.08 -4.06
CA ASN A 17 -8.34 8.74 -4.30
C ASN A 17 -7.27 7.69 -3.97
N PRO A 18 -7.40 6.94 -2.85
CA PRO A 18 -6.44 5.88 -2.52
C PRO A 18 -6.63 4.62 -3.36
N PHE A 19 -7.76 4.43 -4.02
CA PHE A 19 -8.12 3.22 -4.80
C PHE A 19 -7.82 3.39 -6.30
N GLN A 20 -6.67 3.99 -6.62
CA GLN A 20 -6.23 4.18 -8.01
C GLN A 20 -4.96 3.39 -8.30
N PHE A 21 -4.76 3.02 -9.55
CA PHE A 21 -3.51 2.48 -10.04
C PHE A 21 -2.62 3.60 -10.57
N GLY A 22 -1.30 3.41 -10.45
CA GLY A 22 -0.31 4.33 -10.97
C GLY A 22 0.09 5.42 -10.00
N GLU A 23 0.67 6.48 -10.55
CA GLU A 23 1.29 7.56 -9.79
C GLU A 23 0.26 8.46 -9.09
N ILE A 24 0.62 8.97 -7.93
CA ILE A 24 -0.18 9.95 -7.20
C ILE A 24 0.32 11.36 -7.51
N THR A 25 -0.56 12.21 -8.04
CA THR A 25 -0.21 13.59 -8.40
C THR A 25 0.39 14.37 -7.22
N GLY A 26 1.50 15.05 -7.48
CA GLY A 26 2.22 15.87 -6.51
C GLY A 26 3.30 15.14 -5.71
N PHE A 27 3.47 13.83 -5.91
CA PHE A 27 4.48 13.03 -5.21
C PHE A 27 5.35 12.23 -6.19
N PRO A 28 6.39 12.85 -6.78
CA PRO A 28 7.32 12.14 -7.65
C PRO A 28 8.11 11.07 -6.88
N VAL A 29 8.74 10.15 -7.63
CA VAL A 29 9.68 9.17 -7.07
C VAL A 29 10.74 9.87 -6.21
N GLY A 30 11.00 9.31 -5.03
CA GLY A 30 11.90 9.90 -4.03
C GLY A 30 11.21 10.78 -2.98
N SER A 31 9.91 11.05 -3.11
CA SER A 31 9.10 11.68 -2.06
C SER A 31 9.18 10.90 -0.74
N ARG A 32 9.25 11.62 0.39
CA ARG A 32 9.47 11.03 1.72
C ARG A 32 8.39 11.44 2.69
N TRP A 33 7.99 10.50 3.53
CA TRP A 33 7.05 10.71 4.63
C TRP A 33 7.66 10.22 5.93
N LYS A 34 7.27 10.84 7.05
CA LYS A 34 7.75 10.42 8.36
C LYS A 34 6.94 9.26 8.92
N TYR A 35 5.62 9.22 8.68
CA TYR A 35 4.74 8.21 9.25
C TYR A 35 3.80 7.58 8.20
N ARG A 36 3.40 6.32 8.44
CA ARG A 36 2.39 5.59 7.63
C ARG A 36 1.05 6.32 7.52
N ARG A 37 0.70 7.14 8.52
CA ARG A 37 -0.50 7.98 8.48
C ARG A 37 -0.42 9.05 7.40
N ASP A 38 0.77 9.59 7.14
CA ASP A 38 0.94 10.64 6.14
C ASP A 38 0.78 10.06 4.73
N LEU A 39 1.30 8.84 4.47
CA LEU A 39 1.04 8.11 3.22
C LEU A 39 -0.46 7.85 2.99
N CYS A 40 -1.20 7.52 4.06
CA CYS A 40 -2.63 7.29 4.00
C CYS A 40 -3.38 8.60 3.68
N ASN A 41 -3.07 9.68 4.40
CA ASN A 41 -3.65 11.01 4.19
C ASN A 41 -3.43 11.49 2.74
N ASP A 42 -2.27 11.21 2.17
CA ASP A 42 -1.89 11.65 0.83
C ASP A 42 -2.35 10.68 -0.28
N GLY A 43 -2.97 9.55 0.09
CA GLY A 43 -3.52 8.57 -0.85
C GLY A 43 -2.49 7.64 -1.50
N VAL A 44 -1.23 7.68 -1.06
CA VAL A 44 -0.13 6.85 -1.58
C VAL A 44 -0.26 5.39 -1.13
N HIS A 45 -0.58 5.18 0.14
CA HIS A 45 -0.83 3.85 0.68
C HIS A 45 -1.82 3.93 1.84
N ALA A 46 -3.05 3.47 1.59
CA ALA A 46 -4.18 3.69 2.49
C ALA A 46 -4.08 2.94 3.83
N PRO A 47 -3.61 1.67 3.89
CA PRO A 47 -3.41 0.99 5.16
C PRO A 47 -2.36 1.69 6.04
N THR A 48 -2.61 1.83 7.33
CA THR A 48 -1.64 2.39 8.28
C THR A 48 -0.70 1.35 8.88
N ARG A 49 -1.05 0.05 8.76
CA ARG A 49 -0.25 -1.09 9.26
C ARG A 49 0.05 -2.12 8.18
N GLY A 50 -0.98 -2.60 7.47
CA GLY A 50 -0.83 -3.67 6.46
C GLY A 50 0.13 -3.26 5.34
N GLY A 51 0.94 -4.20 4.85
CA GLY A 51 1.92 -3.92 3.79
C GLY A 51 1.32 -3.86 2.39
N ILE A 52 0.06 -4.28 2.20
CA ILE A 52 -0.59 -4.36 0.88
C ILE A 52 -1.90 -3.57 0.90
N HIS A 53 -2.11 -2.78 -0.15
CA HIS A 53 -3.37 -2.10 -0.43
C HIS A 53 -3.94 -2.62 -1.75
N GLY A 54 -5.06 -3.33 -1.69
CA GLY A 54 -5.68 -3.93 -2.88
C GLY A 54 -7.05 -4.52 -2.60
N ARG A 55 -7.63 -5.11 -3.63
CA ARG A 55 -8.86 -5.91 -3.58
C ARG A 55 -8.68 -7.14 -4.46
N SER A 56 -9.03 -8.33 -3.99
CA SER A 56 -8.92 -9.63 -4.72
C SER A 56 -9.43 -9.54 -6.15
N GLN A 57 -10.58 -8.89 -6.33
CA GLN A 57 -11.28 -8.83 -7.61
C GLN A 57 -10.72 -7.76 -8.57
N VAL A 58 -9.82 -6.89 -8.10
CA VAL A 58 -9.34 -5.72 -8.88
C VAL A 58 -7.82 -5.77 -9.06
N GLY A 59 -7.08 -6.11 -8.00
CA GLY A 59 -5.64 -6.08 -7.95
C GLY A 59 -5.09 -5.27 -6.78
N THR A 60 -3.78 -5.04 -6.81
CA THR A 60 -3.04 -4.31 -5.78
C THR A 60 -2.69 -2.91 -6.27
N TYR A 61 -3.10 -1.88 -5.52
CA TYR A 61 -2.85 -0.47 -5.82
C TYR A 61 -1.47 -0.03 -5.34
N SER A 62 -1.06 -0.46 -4.15
CA SER A 62 0.26 -0.16 -3.59
C SER A 62 0.72 -1.20 -2.57
N LEU A 63 2.05 -1.31 -2.44
CA LEU A 63 2.74 -2.16 -1.47
C LEU A 63 3.82 -1.36 -0.73
N VAL A 64 4.08 -1.73 0.52
CA VAL A 64 5.16 -1.16 1.35
C VAL A 64 6.13 -2.28 1.69
N LEU A 65 7.40 -2.09 1.32
CA LEU A 65 8.49 -2.96 1.72
C LEU A 65 9.18 -2.36 2.95
N SER A 66 9.30 -3.16 4.00
CA SER A 66 9.87 -2.75 5.28
C SER A 66 10.78 -3.80 5.90
N GLY A 67 11.30 -4.75 5.09
CA GLY A 67 12.14 -5.86 5.56
C GLY A 67 11.41 -6.77 6.55
N GLY A 68 10.15 -7.12 6.27
CA GLY A 68 9.32 -7.89 7.19
C GLY A 68 9.61 -9.39 7.18
N TYR A 69 10.46 -9.84 6.28
CA TYR A 69 10.75 -11.24 5.99
C TYR A 69 12.24 -11.39 5.70
N GLU A 70 12.85 -12.41 6.28
CA GLU A 70 14.28 -12.70 6.11
C GLU A 70 14.58 -13.27 4.71
N ASP A 71 13.57 -13.81 4.03
CA ASP A 71 13.65 -14.36 2.68
C ASP A 71 13.39 -13.34 1.55
N ASP A 72 13.11 -12.07 1.89
CA ASP A 72 12.94 -11.01 0.87
C ASP A 72 14.30 -10.69 0.21
N VAL A 73 14.33 -10.63 -1.14
CA VAL A 73 15.52 -10.25 -1.92
C VAL A 73 15.28 -8.95 -2.67
N ASP A 74 16.16 -7.97 -2.48
CA ASP A 74 16.14 -6.66 -3.15
C ASP A 74 17.39 -6.49 -4.03
N LEU A 75 17.18 -6.42 -5.35
CA LEU A 75 18.21 -6.20 -6.36
C LEU A 75 18.10 -4.80 -6.99
N GLY A 76 17.37 -3.88 -6.35
CA GLY A 76 17.09 -2.52 -6.80
C GLY A 76 16.00 -2.46 -7.86
N ASN A 77 16.25 -3.05 -9.03
CA ASN A 77 15.28 -3.07 -10.13
C ASN A 77 14.31 -4.26 -10.07
N GLU A 78 14.61 -5.25 -9.23
CA GLU A 78 13.80 -6.44 -9.06
C GLU A 78 13.72 -6.79 -7.57
N LEU A 79 12.52 -7.21 -7.15
CA LEU A 79 12.17 -7.48 -5.77
C LEU A 79 11.46 -8.84 -5.69
N TRP A 80 12.01 -9.76 -4.92
CA TRP A 80 11.40 -11.04 -4.60
C TRP A 80 10.89 -10.95 -3.16
N VAL A 81 9.56 -10.87 -3.00
CA VAL A 81 8.97 -10.54 -1.69
C VAL A 81 7.88 -11.52 -1.29
N ASN A 82 7.89 -11.91 -0.01
CA ASN A 82 6.86 -12.76 0.57
C ASN A 82 5.82 -11.92 1.31
N LEU A 83 4.60 -11.88 0.78
CA LEU A 83 3.53 -11.06 1.36
C LEU A 83 2.42 -11.93 1.94
N ARG A 84 2.47 -12.23 3.25
CA ARG A 84 1.47 -13.05 3.99
C ARG A 84 0.02 -12.53 3.97
N SER A 85 -0.27 -11.41 3.33
CA SER A 85 -1.64 -10.89 3.23
C SER A 85 -2.22 -10.95 1.82
N PHE A 86 -1.49 -11.48 0.83
CA PHE A 86 -2.00 -11.53 -0.54
C PHE A 86 -3.24 -12.42 -0.67
N HIS A 87 -3.26 -13.55 0.04
CA HIS A 87 -4.43 -14.45 0.12
C HIS A 87 -5.61 -13.88 0.94
N LYS A 88 -5.47 -12.67 1.51
CA LYS A 88 -6.52 -11.96 2.25
C LYS A 88 -7.03 -10.73 1.49
N LEU A 89 -6.46 -10.41 0.33
CA LEU A 89 -7.04 -9.41 -0.56
C LEU A 89 -8.32 -9.96 -1.16
#